data_AF-A0A258HG60-F1
#
_entry.id   AF-A0A258HG60-F1
#
_cell.length_a   1.000
_cell.length_b   1.000
_cell.length_c   1.000
_cell.angle_alpha   90.00
_cell.angle_beta   90.00
_cell.angle_gamma   90.00
#
_symmetry.space_group_name_H-M   'P 1'
#
loop_
_entity.id
_entity.type
_entity.pdbx_description
1 polymer ?
#
loop_
_entity_poly.entity_id
_entity_poly.type
_entity_poly.pdbx_seq_one_letter_code
_entity_poly.pdbx_strand_id
1 'polypeptide(L)'
;MSSRVKHETARSPVPATMAFAVVVLAIMVASAAEAQVRGNAQAEQNQTFQNDSQRGLPANGLYASDVGERFIFDGRGTRPLFRFERREETWVLRSTPAPRGDVIYRNDGGAQILRVTPDGGLTLYTTRTPNGSPASRIGVAPPLELPTLGPIRLFTLMNQRGSLVSQALGRLIVVNLTGEQSEALMVDALIVTTEAVIRMARTPTFRDRVNGLRSITLVEGARSSVTFSRGDLRVVVDPRQGQAGRPSSSSIIQAVATRD
;
A
#
# COMPACT_ATOMS: atom_id res chain seq x y z
N MET A 1 -32.54 -94.04 -43.23
CA MET A 1 -31.87 -95.09 -42.42
C MET A 1 -30.49 -94.55 -42.06
N SER A 2 -30.30 -93.98 -40.86
CA SER A 2 -29.98 -94.61 -39.56
C SER A 2 -28.48 -94.81 -39.33
N SER A 3 -28.00 -94.25 -38.20
CA SER A 3 -26.87 -94.74 -37.36
C SER A 3 -25.44 -94.63 -37.91
N ARG A 4 -24.35 -94.38 -37.15
CA ARG A 4 -24.11 -94.30 -35.70
C ARG A 4 -22.65 -93.83 -35.44
N VAL A 5 -22.45 -93.07 -34.35
CA VAL A 5 -21.42 -93.26 -33.26
C VAL A 5 -19.94 -92.95 -33.62
N LYS A 6 -19.32 -91.90 -33.05
CA LYS A 6 -18.66 -91.77 -31.70
C LYS A 6 -17.33 -92.57 -31.63
N HIS A 7 -16.21 -92.22 -30.98
CA HIS A 7 -15.83 -91.25 -29.92
C HIS A 7 -14.27 -91.29 -29.80
N GLU A 8 -13.64 -90.18 -29.39
CA GLU A 8 -12.48 -90.10 -28.44
C GLU A 8 -11.08 -90.64 -28.87
N THR A 9 -9.91 -90.11 -28.49
CA THR A 9 -9.48 -89.40 -27.26
C THR A 9 -8.14 -88.63 -27.44
N ALA A 10 -8.10 -87.42 -26.86
CA ALA A 10 -7.01 -86.68 -26.16
C ALA A 10 -5.59 -86.50 -26.75
N ARG A 11 -5.11 -85.23 -26.72
CA ARG A 11 -4.30 -84.66 -25.61
C ARG A 11 -3.97 -83.18 -25.86
N SER A 12 -3.92 -82.40 -24.78
CA SER A 12 -3.60 -80.97 -24.63
C SER A 12 -2.13 -80.78 -24.16
N PRO A 13 -1.60 -79.58 -23.77
CA PRO A 13 -1.65 -78.20 -24.35
C PRO A 13 -0.30 -77.39 -24.29
N VAL A 14 -0.39 -76.09 -24.67
CA VAL A 14 0.40 -74.84 -24.35
C VAL A 14 1.80 -74.55 -24.96
N PRO A 15 2.35 -73.29 -24.96
CA PRO A 15 1.81 -71.91 -25.12
C PRO A 15 2.48 -71.02 -26.21
N ALA A 16 1.90 -69.82 -26.40
CA ALA A 16 2.29 -68.61 -27.14
C ALA A 16 3.76 -68.11 -27.04
N THR A 17 4.21 -67.24 -27.99
CA THR A 17 4.82 -65.91 -27.72
C THR A 17 4.94 -65.03 -29.00
N MET A 18 4.61 -63.74 -28.84
CA MET A 18 4.76 -62.59 -29.75
C MET A 18 6.21 -62.17 -30.05
N ALA A 19 6.47 -61.58 -31.23
CA ALA A 19 7.61 -60.66 -31.43
C ALA A 19 7.43 -59.76 -32.67
N PHE A 20 6.80 -58.59 -32.52
CA PHE A 20 6.89 -57.47 -33.48
C PHE A 20 6.43 -56.17 -32.79
N ALA A 21 7.31 -55.47 -32.05
CA ALA A 21 7.18 -54.04 -31.68
C ALA A 21 8.30 -53.62 -30.71
N VAL A 22 9.51 -53.30 -31.19
CA VAL A 22 10.56 -52.72 -30.31
C VAL A 22 11.18 -51.42 -30.84
N VAL A 23 10.97 -51.01 -32.10
CA VAL A 23 11.71 -49.84 -32.64
C VAL A 23 10.96 -48.50 -32.54
N VAL A 24 9.65 -48.47 -32.30
CA VAL A 24 8.88 -47.19 -32.27
C VAL A 24 8.75 -46.57 -30.86
N LEU A 25 8.98 -47.34 -29.79
CA LEU A 25 8.79 -46.85 -28.41
C LEU A 25 10.01 -46.07 -27.84
N ALA A 26 11.16 -46.08 -28.52
CA ALA A 26 12.36 -45.38 -28.04
C ALA A 26 12.38 -43.88 -28.39
N ILE A 27 11.64 -43.44 -29.41
CA ILE A 27 11.68 -42.05 -29.90
C ILE A 27 10.68 -41.13 -29.16
N MET A 28 9.60 -41.69 -28.58
CA MET A 28 8.58 -40.93 -27.83
C MET A 28 8.96 -40.64 -26.37
N VAL A 29 9.93 -41.34 -25.80
CA VAL A 29 10.35 -41.14 -24.39
C VAL A 29 11.36 -40.00 -24.27
N ALA A 30 12.15 -39.73 -25.30
CA ALA A 30 13.14 -38.63 -25.31
C ALA A 30 12.47 -37.24 -25.33
N SER A 31 11.34 -37.07 -26.03
CA SER A 31 10.62 -35.79 -26.12
C SER A 31 9.93 -35.38 -24.82
N ALA A 32 9.51 -36.34 -24.00
CA ALA A 32 8.88 -36.05 -22.72
C ALA A 32 9.89 -35.53 -21.67
N ALA A 33 11.12 -36.08 -21.69
CA ALA A 33 12.19 -35.62 -20.81
C ALA A 33 12.64 -34.18 -21.15
N GLU A 34 12.80 -33.84 -22.44
CA GLU A 34 13.16 -32.48 -22.87
C GLU A 34 12.03 -31.46 -22.62
N ALA A 35 10.77 -31.85 -22.78
CA ALA A 35 9.62 -31.00 -22.48
C ALA A 35 9.52 -30.70 -20.98
N GLN A 36 9.78 -31.68 -20.11
CA GLN A 36 9.79 -31.50 -18.66
C GLN A 36 10.98 -30.66 -18.19
N VAL A 37 12.16 -30.82 -18.80
CA VAL A 37 13.33 -29.97 -18.53
C VAL A 37 13.10 -28.51 -18.95
N ARG A 38 12.43 -28.26 -20.10
CA ARG A 38 12.03 -26.89 -20.49
C ARG A 38 10.99 -26.28 -19.55
N GLY A 39 10.01 -27.07 -19.09
CA GLY A 39 9.01 -26.62 -18.12
C GLY A 39 9.64 -26.23 -16.78
N ASN A 40 10.61 -27.03 -16.30
CA ASN A 40 11.36 -26.72 -15.08
C ASN A 40 12.26 -25.49 -15.25
N ALA A 41 12.97 -25.35 -16.38
CA ALA A 41 13.78 -24.17 -16.65
C ALA A 41 12.95 -22.87 -16.73
N GLN A 42 11.73 -22.94 -17.28
CA GLN A 42 10.79 -21.81 -17.28
C GLN A 42 10.24 -21.50 -15.89
N ALA A 43 9.97 -22.52 -15.07
CA ALA A 43 9.55 -22.34 -13.68
C ALA A 43 10.68 -21.74 -12.82
N GLU A 44 11.93 -22.20 -13.00
CA GLU A 44 13.13 -21.66 -12.35
C GLU A 44 13.42 -20.23 -12.80
N GLN A 45 13.27 -19.92 -14.10
CA GLN A 45 13.37 -18.55 -14.61
C GLN A 45 12.29 -17.66 -13.98
N ASN A 46 11.03 -18.09 -13.95
CA ASN A 46 9.95 -17.34 -13.31
C ASN A 46 10.18 -17.14 -11.81
N GLN A 47 10.73 -18.13 -11.10
CA GLN A 47 11.14 -18.00 -9.69
C GLN A 47 12.31 -17.02 -9.53
N THR A 48 13.24 -16.99 -10.47
CA THR A 48 14.38 -16.05 -10.45
C THR A 48 13.90 -14.61 -10.67
N PHE A 49 12.99 -14.39 -11.64
CA PHE A 49 12.37 -13.08 -11.86
C PHE A 49 11.50 -12.62 -10.67
N GLN A 50 10.80 -13.54 -10.01
CA GLN A 50 10.03 -13.24 -8.79
C GLN A 50 10.95 -12.91 -7.60
N ASN A 51 12.05 -13.64 -7.42
CA ASN A 51 13.05 -13.34 -6.38
C ASN A 51 13.81 -12.03 -6.64
N ASP A 52 14.11 -11.72 -7.90
CA ASP A 52 14.72 -10.43 -8.28
C ASP A 52 13.76 -9.26 -8.08
N SER A 53 12.44 -9.46 -8.26
CA SER A 53 11.45 -8.42 -7.93
C SER A 53 11.28 -8.15 -6.42
N GLN A 54 11.77 -9.04 -5.55
CA GLN A 54 11.89 -8.80 -4.11
C GLN A 54 13.27 -8.24 -3.71
N ARG A 55 14.32 -8.45 -4.52
CA ARG A 55 15.64 -7.83 -4.32
C ARG A 55 15.56 -6.35 -4.71
N GLY A 56 15.70 -5.48 -3.73
CA GLY A 56 15.70 -4.02 -3.92
C GLY A 56 14.48 -3.30 -3.37
N LEU A 57 13.45 -4.02 -2.92
CA LEU A 57 12.40 -3.43 -2.10
C LEU A 57 12.90 -3.30 -0.65
N PRO A 58 12.71 -2.14 -0.01
CA PRO A 58 13.14 -1.95 1.36
C PRO A 58 12.30 -2.83 2.28
N ALA A 59 12.95 -3.43 3.28
CA ALA A 59 12.26 -4.27 4.26
C ALA A 59 11.24 -3.45 5.08
N ASN A 60 10.15 -4.08 5.49
CA ASN A 60 9.20 -3.42 6.40
C ASN A 60 9.83 -3.27 7.78
N GLY A 61 9.62 -2.13 8.43
CA GLY A 61 10.10 -1.95 9.79
C GLY A 61 10.32 -0.51 10.23
N LEU A 62 11.03 -0.40 11.34
CA LEU A 62 11.47 0.85 11.94
C LEU A 62 12.85 1.21 11.37
N TYR A 63 12.98 2.45 10.95
CA TYR A 63 14.18 3.02 10.37
C TYR A 63 14.64 4.22 11.18
N ALA A 64 15.96 4.46 11.19
CA ALA A 64 16.56 5.68 11.67
C ALA A 64 17.43 6.28 10.58
N SER A 65 17.28 7.58 10.37
CA SER A 65 18.20 8.37 9.56
C SER A 65 19.44 8.76 10.35
N ASP A 66 20.53 9.08 9.65
CA ASP A 66 21.78 9.55 10.27
C ASP A 66 21.60 10.83 11.10
N VAL A 67 20.62 11.66 10.75
CA VAL A 67 20.23 12.87 11.52
C VAL A 67 19.33 12.57 12.72
N GLY A 68 19.05 11.30 13.01
CA GLY A 68 18.28 10.85 14.17
C GLY A 68 16.77 10.86 14.00
N GLU A 69 16.23 11.16 12.82
CA GLU A 69 14.79 11.02 12.56
C GLU A 69 14.42 9.55 12.41
N ARG A 70 13.41 9.11 13.17
CA ARG A 70 12.91 7.73 13.19
C ARG A 70 11.54 7.66 12.51
N PHE A 71 11.36 6.62 11.69
CA PHE A 71 10.14 6.43 10.91
C PHE A 71 9.85 4.96 10.66
N ILE A 72 8.58 4.66 10.41
CA ILE A 72 8.09 3.35 10.03
C ILE A 72 7.87 3.36 8.52
N PHE A 73 8.37 2.32 7.86
CA PHE A 73 8.07 2.02 6.47
C PHE A 73 7.31 0.69 6.40
N ASP A 74 6.19 0.71 5.69
CA ASP A 74 5.35 -0.47 5.48
C ASP A 74 4.93 -0.58 4.01
N GLY A 75 5.59 -1.46 3.26
CA GLY A 75 5.36 -1.75 1.85
C GLY A 75 4.46 -2.96 1.60
N ARG A 76 3.75 -3.49 2.62
CA ARG A 76 2.88 -4.70 2.46
C ARG A 76 1.62 -4.45 1.63
N GLY A 77 1.14 -3.21 1.58
CA GLY A 77 -0.07 -2.83 0.86
C GLY A 77 0.15 -2.52 -0.62
N THR A 78 -0.93 -2.20 -1.34
CA THR A 78 -0.89 -1.75 -2.75
C THR A 78 -0.09 -0.46 -2.93
N ARG A 79 -0.05 0.39 -1.90
CA ARG A 79 0.78 1.60 -1.85
C ARG A 79 1.57 1.59 -0.54
N PRO A 80 2.88 1.86 -0.58
CA PRO A 80 3.67 1.90 0.64
C PRO A 80 3.22 3.01 1.57
N LEU A 81 3.33 2.74 2.86
CA LEU A 81 2.95 3.63 3.94
C LEU A 81 4.19 4.10 4.66
N PHE A 82 4.13 5.34 5.12
CA PHE A 82 5.20 5.97 5.84
C PHE A 82 4.64 6.74 7.02
N ARG A 83 5.25 6.60 8.20
CA ARG A 83 4.90 7.43 9.36
C ARG A 83 6.14 7.77 10.16
N PHE A 84 6.34 9.04 10.46
CA PHE A 84 7.34 9.44 11.46
C PHE A 84 6.92 8.94 12.83
N GLU A 85 7.86 8.41 13.62
CA GLU A 85 7.55 7.90 14.98
C GLU A 85 6.94 9.00 15.87
N ARG A 86 7.38 10.24 15.68
CA ARG A 86 6.96 11.42 16.43
C ARG A 86 5.71 12.11 15.87
N ARG A 87 5.08 11.58 14.80
CA ARG A 87 3.88 12.15 14.19
C ARG A 87 2.77 11.10 14.12
N GLU A 88 1.54 11.55 14.27
CA GLU A 88 0.36 10.68 14.15
C GLU A 88 0.01 10.41 12.68
N GLU A 89 0.44 11.28 11.77
CA GLU A 89 0.10 11.19 10.36
C GLU A 89 0.85 10.06 9.63
N THR A 90 0.09 9.09 9.14
CA THR A 90 0.54 8.15 8.11
C THR A 90 0.38 8.77 6.73
N TRP A 91 1.42 8.70 5.90
CA TRP A 91 1.40 9.08 4.50
C TRP A 91 1.33 7.86 3.61
N VAL A 92 0.48 7.95 2.60
CA VAL A 92 0.49 7.01 1.48
C VAL A 92 1.47 7.52 0.43
N LEU A 93 2.41 6.66 0.07
CA LEU A 93 3.48 6.96 -0.87
C LEU A 93 3.13 6.49 -2.28
N ARG A 94 3.45 7.34 -3.26
CA ARG A 94 3.44 7.00 -4.68
C ARG A 94 4.88 6.73 -5.12
N SER A 95 5.11 5.57 -5.71
CA SER A 95 6.39 5.23 -6.33
C SER A 95 6.52 5.90 -7.70
N THR A 96 7.72 6.34 -8.03
CA THR A 96 8.08 6.80 -9.38
C THR A 96 9.49 6.30 -9.69
N PRO A 97 9.71 5.64 -10.84
CA PRO A 97 11.04 5.24 -11.25
C PRO A 97 11.98 6.44 -11.39
N ALA A 98 13.25 6.25 -11.05
CA ALA A 98 14.31 7.24 -11.15
C ALA A 98 15.55 6.62 -11.83
N PRO A 99 16.52 7.44 -12.27
CA PRO A 99 17.71 6.95 -12.95
C PRO A 99 18.45 5.88 -12.13
N ARG A 100 19.12 4.95 -12.83
CA ARG A 100 19.91 3.84 -12.24
C ARG A 100 19.07 2.78 -11.50
N GLY A 101 17.77 2.72 -11.74
CA GLY A 101 16.89 1.74 -11.11
C GLY A 101 16.40 2.16 -9.73
N ASP A 102 16.64 3.40 -9.33
CA ASP A 102 16.13 3.95 -8.09
C ASP A 102 14.60 4.11 -8.13
N VAL A 103 13.99 4.12 -6.95
CA VAL A 103 12.58 4.43 -6.76
C VAL A 103 12.46 5.66 -5.87
N ILE A 104 11.75 6.68 -6.35
CA ILE A 104 11.39 7.85 -5.55
C ILE A 104 9.97 7.65 -5.02
N TYR A 105 9.81 7.77 -3.70
CA TYR A 105 8.52 7.79 -3.05
C TYR A 105 8.12 9.22 -2.70
N ARG A 106 6.94 9.61 -3.19
CA ARG A 106 6.35 10.92 -2.92
C ARG A 106 5.05 10.80 -2.15
N ASN A 107 4.76 11.78 -1.30
CA ASN A 107 3.43 11.90 -0.73
C ASN A 107 2.42 12.41 -1.77
N ASP A 108 1.16 12.49 -1.39
CA ASP A 108 0.06 13.03 -2.19
C ASP A 108 0.26 14.51 -2.58
N GLY A 109 0.90 15.31 -1.72
CA GLY A 109 1.33 16.70 -2.01
C GLY A 109 2.55 16.80 -2.94
N GLY A 110 3.12 15.69 -3.40
CA GLY A 110 4.21 15.65 -4.37
C GLY A 110 5.62 15.80 -3.78
N ALA A 111 5.76 16.02 -2.48
CA ALA A 111 7.03 16.09 -1.80
C ALA A 111 7.72 14.72 -1.83
N GLN A 112 9.01 14.72 -2.17
CA GLN A 112 9.85 13.53 -2.09
C GLN A 112 10.10 13.21 -0.62
N ILE A 113 9.75 11.99 -0.20
CA ILE A 113 9.89 11.52 1.18
C ILE A 113 11.02 10.52 1.29
N LEU A 114 11.08 9.54 0.37
CA LEU A 114 12.13 8.53 0.34
C LEU A 114 12.69 8.38 -1.07
N ARG A 115 13.98 8.06 -1.15
CA ARG A 115 14.60 7.45 -2.32
C ARG A 115 15.11 6.08 -1.92
N VAL A 116 14.85 5.09 -2.75
CA VAL A 116 15.34 3.73 -2.61
C VAL A 116 16.23 3.39 -3.77
N THR A 117 17.38 2.81 -3.47
CA THR A 117 18.36 2.31 -4.45
C THR A 117 18.06 0.84 -4.79
N PRO A 118 18.50 0.31 -5.94
CA PRO A 118 18.24 -1.09 -6.33
C PRO A 118 18.71 -2.15 -5.33
N ASP A 119 19.69 -1.83 -4.49
CA ASP A 119 20.20 -2.69 -3.41
C ASP A 119 19.39 -2.54 -2.10
N GLY A 120 18.36 -1.69 -2.08
CA GLY A 120 17.47 -1.48 -0.94
C GLY A 120 17.92 -0.40 0.04
N GLY A 121 18.98 0.36 -0.29
CA GLY A 121 19.42 1.51 0.49
C GLY A 121 18.39 2.64 0.48
N LEU A 122 18.09 3.19 1.65
CA LEU A 122 17.08 4.23 1.85
C LEU A 122 17.71 5.60 2.13
N THR A 123 17.18 6.64 1.50
CA THR A 123 17.48 8.04 1.83
C THR A 123 16.19 8.77 2.17
N LEU A 124 16.12 9.34 3.38
CA LEU A 124 15.03 10.16 3.89
C LEU A 124 15.20 11.62 3.48
N TYR A 125 14.15 12.22 2.91
CA TYR A 125 14.10 13.63 2.57
C TYR A 125 13.09 14.34 3.46
N THR A 126 13.54 15.39 4.13
CA THR A 126 12.65 16.25 4.93
C THR A 126 12.92 17.72 4.65
N THR A 127 12.09 18.60 5.19
CA THR A 127 12.35 20.04 5.12
C THR A 127 13.62 20.46 5.87
N ARG A 128 14.08 19.66 6.83
CA ARG A 128 15.34 19.89 7.57
C ARG A 128 16.55 19.29 6.86
N THR A 129 16.35 18.23 6.10
CA THR A 129 17.37 17.53 5.32
C THR A 129 16.96 17.47 3.84
N PRO A 130 16.90 18.62 3.14
CA PRO A 130 16.47 18.67 1.74
C PRO A 130 17.43 17.91 0.80
N ASN A 131 18.70 17.79 1.19
CA ASN A 131 19.72 17.03 0.45
C ASN A 131 19.63 15.51 0.68
N GLY A 132 18.69 15.07 1.53
CA GLY A 132 18.55 13.68 1.95
C GLY A 132 19.47 13.31 3.11
N SER A 133 19.02 12.32 3.89
CA SER A 133 19.81 11.66 4.92
C SER A 133 19.71 10.15 4.71
N PRO A 134 20.83 9.41 4.64
CA PRO A 134 20.79 7.95 4.64
C PRO A 134 19.99 7.44 5.85
N ALA A 135 19.29 6.32 5.66
CA ALA A 135 18.49 5.69 6.68
C ALA A 135 18.67 4.18 6.67
N SER A 136 18.83 3.62 7.87
CA SER A 136 19.04 2.19 8.09
C SER A 136 17.92 1.59 8.93
N ARG A 137 17.61 0.32 8.69
CA ARG A 137 16.60 -0.40 9.47
C ARG A 137 17.15 -0.70 10.85
N ILE A 138 16.42 -0.31 11.89
CA ILE A 138 16.78 -0.49 13.29
C ILE A 138 15.87 -1.47 14.04
N GLY A 139 14.77 -1.92 13.42
CA GLY A 139 13.88 -2.88 14.06
C GLY A 139 12.66 -3.27 13.24
N VAL A 140 11.86 -4.15 13.82
CA VAL A 140 10.51 -4.47 13.32
C VAL A 140 9.54 -3.38 13.80
N ALA A 141 8.56 -3.03 12.96
CA ALA A 141 7.47 -2.12 13.32
C ALA A 141 6.12 -2.81 13.04
N PRO A 142 5.08 -2.51 13.85
CA PRO A 142 3.73 -2.97 13.58
C PRO A 142 3.22 -2.39 12.25
N PRO A 143 2.29 -3.07 11.57
CA PRO A 143 1.64 -2.54 10.37
C PRO A 143 0.98 -1.18 10.62
N LEU A 144 0.98 -0.34 9.60
CA LEU A 144 0.33 0.97 9.66
C LEU A 144 -1.15 0.84 9.27
N GLU A 145 -2.01 0.64 10.26
CA GLU A 145 -3.45 0.45 10.06
C GLU A 145 -4.27 1.72 10.32
N LEU A 146 -5.46 1.79 9.72
CA LEU A 146 -6.41 2.87 9.99
C LEU A 146 -7.08 2.64 11.36
N PRO A 147 -7.19 3.67 12.21
CA PRO A 147 -7.88 3.55 13.49
C PRO A 147 -9.39 3.43 13.32
N THR A 148 -10.02 2.43 13.93
CA THR A 148 -11.48 2.33 14.05
C THR A 148 -11.94 2.79 15.43
N LEU A 149 -12.97 3.63 15.47
CA LEU A 149 -13.54 4.21 16.69
C LEU A 149 -15.05 4.19 16.55
N GLY A 150 -15.69 3.15 17.08
CA GLY A 150 -17.15 2.98 16.98
C GLY A 150 -17.92 4.28 17.28
N PRO A 151 -19.18 4.44 16.82
CA PRO A 151 -19.79 5.75 16.58
C PRO A 151 -19.75 6.76 17.74
N ILE A 152 -19.94 6.28 18.99
CA ILE A 152 -19.88 7.11 20.20
C ILE A 152 -18.48 7.71 20.42
N ARG A 153 -17.43 6.91 20.17
CA ARG A 153 -16.04 7.33 20.31
C ARG A 153 -15.65 8.31 19.20
N LEU A 154 -16.14 8.11 17.97
CA LEU A 154 -15.96 9.06 16.88
C LEU A 154 -16.57 10.42 17.22
N PHE A 155 -17.82 10.47 17.70
CA PHE A 155 -18.46 11.73 18.08
C PHE A 155 -17.69 12.44 19.21
N THR A 156 -17.22 11.68 20.20
CA THR A 156 -16.38 12.21 21.29
C THR A 156 -15.07 12.80 20.75
N LEU A 157 -14.38 12.08 19.86
CA LEU A 157 -13.16 12.54 19.20
C LEU A 157 -13.41 13.80 18.38
N MET A 158 -14.52 13.86 17.64
CA MET A 158 -14.92 15.02 16.85
C MET A 158 -15.08 16.27 17.71
N ASN A 159 -15.82 16.18 18.82
CA ASN A 159 -15.98 17.29 19.75
C ASN A 159 -14.65 17.71 20.39
N GLN A 160 -13.82 16.74 20.79
CA GLN A 160 -12.50 17.01 21.36
C GLN A 160 -11.60 17.74 20.36
N ARG A 161 -11.46 17.23 19.13
CA ARG A 161 -10.64 17.84 18.08
C ARG A 161 -11.20 19.20 17.65
N GLY A 162 -12.52 19.35 17.55
CA GLY A 162 -13.18 20.63 17.27
C GLY A 162 -12.90 21.70 18.32
N SER A 163 -12.91 21.32 19.61
CA SER A 163 -12.52 22.21 20.72
C SER A 163 -11.06 22.65 20.60
N LEU A 164 -10.13 21.74 20.31
CA LEU A 164 -8.71 22.07 20.12
C LEU A 164 -8.48 23.03 18.94
N VAL A 165 -9.17 22.83 17.82
CA VAL A 165 -9.10 23.72 16.66
C VAL A 165 -9.66 25.10 17.03
N SER A 166 -10.80 25.14 17.72
CA SER A 166 -11.45 26.38 18.16
C SER A 166 -10.53 27.19 19.09
N GLN A 167 -9.88 26.52 20.04
CA GLN A 167 -8.90 27.12 20.94
C GLN A 167 -7.69 27.67 20.18
N ALA A 168 -7.14 26.91 19.22
CA ALA A 168 -5.99 27.33 18.43
C ALA A 168 -6.28 28.57 17.55
N LEU A 169 -7.54 28.74 17.13
CA LEU A 169 -7.97 29.86 16.28
C LEU A 169 -8.66 31.01 17.05
N GLY A 170 -8.88 30.85 18.36
CA GLY A 170 -9.51 31.85 19.22
C GLY A 170 -10.99 32.11 18.94
N ARG A 171 -11.69 31.17 18.29
CA ARG A 171 -13.11 31.29 17.94
C ARG A 171 -13.74 29.92 17.71
N LEU A 172 -15.08 29.84 17.77
CA LEU A 172 -15.80 28.59 17.50
C LEU A 172 -15.61 28.15 16.04
N ILE A 173 -15.17 26.90 15.86
CA ILE A 173 -15.07 26.23 14.57
C ILE A 173 -15.97 25.00 14.60
N VAL A 174 -16.90 24.93 13.67
CA VAL A 174 -17.82 23.79 13.56
C VAL A 174 -17.16 22.69 12.75
N VAL A 175 -17.14 21.46 13.29
CA VAL A 175 -16.67 20.28 12.55
C VAL A 175 -17.89 19.44 12.18
N ASN A 176 -18.10 19.26 10.88
CA ASN A 176 -19.14 18.41 10.33
C ASN A 176 -18.52 17.16 9.72
N LEU A 177 -19.14 16.01 9.98
CA LEU A 177 -18.69 14.72 9.47
C LEU A 177 -19.89 13.99 8.89
N THR A 178 -19.79 13.58 7.63
CA THR A 178 -20.85 12.82 6.95
C THR A 178 -20.23 11.74 6.08
N GLY A 179 -20.57 10.49 6.37
CA GLY A 179 -20.01 9.34 5.67
C GLY A 179 -20.43 8.05 6.38
N GLU A 180 -20.63 7.01 5.60
CA GLU A 180 -21.15 5.72 6.09
C GLU A 180 -20.29 4.54 5.61
N GLN A 181 -19.45 4.74 4.58
CA GLN A 181 -18.69 3.65 3.95
C GLN A 181 -17.44 3.27 4.74
N SER A 182 -16.73 4.24 5.32
CA SER A 182 -15.47 3.97 6.02
C SER A 182 -15.24 4.87 7.23
N GLU A 183 -15.70 4.41 8.40
CA GLU A 183 -15.44 5.06 9.69
C GLU A 183 -13.94 5.28 9.90
N ALA A 184 -13.11 4.27 9.65
CA ALA A 184 -11.68 4.32 9.92
C ALA A 184 -10.96 5.42 9.09
N LEU A 185 -11.39 5.58 7.83
CA LEU A 185 -10.87 6.63 6.96
C LEU A 185 -11.31 8.02 7.42
N MET A 186 -12.55 8.15 7.91
CA MET A 186 -13.09 9.40 8.46
C MET A 186 -12.41 9.79 9.78
N VAL A 187 -12.13 8.83 10.66
CA VAL A 187 -11.37 9.05 11.90
C VAL A 187 -9.99 9.61 11.57
N ASP A 188 -9.26 8.95 10.68
CA ASP A 188 -7.93 9.38 10.29
C ASP A 188 -7.97 10.77 9.62
N ALA A 189 -8.87 10.98 8.66
CA ALA A 189 -9.04 12.28 8.01
C ALA A 189 -9.36 13.41 9.00
N LEU A 190 -10.19 13.15 10.03
CA LEU A 190 -10.49 14.10 11.09
C LEU A 190 -9.24 14.47 11.88
N ILE A 191 -8.45 13.47 12.29
CA ILE A 191 -7.19 13.66 13.02
C ILE A 191 -6.21 14.49 12.19
N VAL A 192 -5.93 14.07 10.96
CA VAL A 192 -4.96 14.73 10.07
C VAL A 192 -5.39 16.16 9.75
N THR A 193 -6.67 16.38 9.47
CA THR A 193 -7.20 17.71 9.15
C THR A 193 -7.10 18.67 10.33
N THR A 194 -7.56 18.24 11.49
CA THR A 194 -7.56 19.09 12.69
C THR A 194 -6.13 19.39 13.16
N GLU A 195 -5.22 18.41 13.10
CA GLU A 195 -3.80 18.63 13.40
C GLU A 195 -3.15 19.62 12.41
N ALA A 196 -3.42 19.48 11.11
CA ALA A 196 -2.91 20.39 10.09
C ALA A 196 -3.37 21.84 10.34
N VAL A 197 -4.65 22.05 10.67
CA VAL A 197 -5.20 23.37 10.98
C VAL A 197 -4.58 23.96 12.24
N ILE A 198 -4.46 23.18 13.32
CA ILE A 198 -3.80 23.63 14.56
C ILE A 198 -2.35 24.05 14.29
N ARG A 199 -1.63 23.28 13.46
CA ARG A 199 -0.25 23.59 13.04
C ARG A 199 -0.18 24.89 12.24
N MET A 200 -1.12 25.10 11.31
CA MET A 200 -1.22 26.35 10.53
C MET A 200 -1.51 27.56 11.42
N ALA A 201 -2.40 27.43 12.40
CA ALA A 201 -2.72 28.52 13.35
C ALA A 201 -1.48 28.97 14.16
N ARG A 202 -0.57 28.03 14.47
CA ARG A 202 0.69 28.28 15.17
C ARG A 202 1.81 28.80 14.26
N THR A 203 1.66 28.69 12.95
CA THR A 203 2.69 29.10 11.99
C THR A 203 2.39 30.51 11.46
N PRO A 204 3.25 31.52 11.70
CA PRO A 204 2.97 32.91 11.34
C PRO A 204 2.52 33.10 9.89
N THR A 205 3.19 32.43 8.94
CA THR A 205 2.90 32.50 7.49
C THR A 205 1.51 32.02 7.10
N PHE A 206 0.92 31.10 7.89
CA PHE A 206 -0.39 30.51 7.58
C PHE A 206 -1.51 31.08 8.45
N ARG A 207 -1.19 31.77 9.55
CA ARG A 207 -2.16 32.29 10.51
C ARG A 207 -3.24 33.13 9.82
N ASP A 208 -2.85 34.06 8.96
CA ASP A 208 -3.79 34.93 8.26
C ASP A 208 -4.68 34.17 7.27
N ARG A 209 -4.16 33.09 6.66
CA ARG A 209 -4.93 32.25 5.74
C ARG A 209 -6.00 31.45 6.46
N VAL A 210 -5.68 30.90 7.64
CA VAL A 210 -6.64 30.16 8.48
C VAL A 210 -7.55 31.05 9.32
N ASN A 211 -7.28 32.36 9.43
CA ASN A 211 -8.16 33.30 10.13
C ASN A 211 -9.57 33.39 9.51
N GLY A 212 -9.73 33.04 8.24
CA GLY A 212 -11.05 32.97 7.60
C GLY A 212 -11.84 31.70 7.87
N LEU A 213 -11.25 30.67 8.52
CA LEU A 213 -11.90 29.38 8.75
C LEU A 213 -13.07 29.52 9.74
N ARG A 214 -14.20 28.91 9.41
CA ARG A 214 -15.45 28.89 10.19
C ARG A 214 -15.94 27.48 10.42
N SER A 215 -15.76 26.61 9.42
CA SER A 215 -16.15 25.21 9.49
C SER A 215 -15.11 24.31 8.81
N ILE A 216 -15.08 23.07 9.29
CA ILE A 216 -14.37 21.96 8.66
C ILE A 216 -15.44 20.92 8.32
N THR A 217 -15.53 20.53 7.05
CA THR A 217 -16.56 19.60 6.57
C THR A 217 -15.88 18.40 5.95
N LEU A 218 -16.01 17.23 6.59
CA LEU A 218 -15.50 15.96 6.09
C LEU A 218 -16.64 15.17 5.46
N VAL A 219 -16.46 14.77 4.20
CA VAL A 219 -17.43 13.97 3.46
C VAL A 219 -16.78 12.83 2.71
N GLU A 220 -17.53 11.76 2.49
CA GLU A 220 -17.17 10.73 1.52
C GLU A 220 -17.57 11.15 0.09
N GLY A 221 -16.79 10.73 -0.90
CA GLY A 221 -17.06 11.00 -2.30
C GLY A 221 -16.29 10.09 -3.25
N ALA A 222 -16.46 10.30 -4.55
CA ALA A 222 -15.84 9.47 -5.57
C ALA A 222 -14.33 9.73 -5.75
N ARG A 223 -13.82 10.88 -5.29
CA ARG A 223 -12.41 11.25 -5.42
C ARG A 223 -11.98 12.05 -4.21
N SER A 224 -10.76 11.76 -3.74
CA SER A 224 -10.12 12.53 -2.69
C SER A 224 -9.87 13.97 -3.14
N SER A 225 -10.25 14.96 -2.34
CA SER A 225 -10.00 16.37 -2.64
C SER A 225 -10.04 17.24 -1.37
N VAL A 226 -9.38 18.40 -1.43
CA VAL A 226 -9.47 19.43 -0.39
C VAL A 226 -9.74 20.76 -1.06
N THR A 227 -10.72 21.48 -0.54
CA THR A 227 -11.04 22.84 -1.00
C THR A 227 -11.25 23.74 0.19
N PHE A 228 -10.75 24.96 0.12
CA PHE A 228 -11.00 25.98 1.12
C PHE A 228 -11.70 27.18 0.48
N SER A 229 -12.97 27.40 0.82
CA SER A 229 -13.77 28.47 0.23
C SER A 229 -14.78 29.02 1.21
N ARG A 230 -14.96 30.34 1.22
CA ARG A 230 -15.94 31.05 2.08
C ARG A 230 -15.86 30.67 3.57
N GLY A 231 -14.67 30.27 4.03
CA GLY A 231 -14.43 29.85 5.41
C GLY A 231 -14.79 28.39 5.72
N ASP A 232 -15.18 27.58 4.74
CA ASP A 232 -15.35 26.14 4.89
C ASP A 232 -14.13 25.41 4.32
N LEU A 233 -13.46 24.61 5.15
CA LEU A 233 -12.45 23.65 4.71
C LEU A 233 -13.14 22.31 4.46
N ARG A 234 -13.47 22.06 3.19
CA ARG A 234 -14.11 20.83 2.76
C ARG A 234 -13.05 19.80 2.38
N VAL A 235 -13.11 18.65 3.05
CA VAL A 235 -12.24 17.50 2.84
C VAL A 235 -13.12 16.35 2.34
N VAL A 236 -12.85 15.89 1.13
CA VAL A 236 -13.51 14.73 0.53
C VAL A 236 -12.56 13.54 0.62
N VAL A 237 -13.03 12.43 1.17
CA VAL A 237 -12.31 11.15 1.18
C VAL A 237 -12.93 10.17 0.17
N ASP A 238 -12.12 9.29 -0.42
CA ASP A 238 -12.56 8.22 -1.32
C ASP A 238 -12.39 6.84 -0.65
N PRO A 239 -13.43 6.28 -0.02
CA PRO A 239 -13.36 5.00 0.68
C PRO A 239 -12.84 3.84 -0.17
N ARG A 240 -13.03 3.90 -1.50
CA ARG A 240 -12.63 2.85 -2.44
C ARG A 240 -11.12 2.73 -2.61
N GLN A 241 -10.37 3.76 -2.22
CA GLN A 241 -8.91 3.76 -2.26
C GLN A 241 -8.27 3.39 -0.90
N GLY A 242 -9.07 3.00 0.09
CA GLY A 242 -8.59 2.70 1.44
C GLY A 242 -7.84 3.89 2.02
N GLN A 243 -6.67 3.65 2.63
CA GLN A 243 -5.85 4.71 3.23
C GLN A 243 -5.35 5.74 2.21
N ALA A 244 -5.30 5.40 0.92
CA ALA A 244 -4.91 6.34 -0.14
C ALA A 244 -6.03 7.31 -0.52
N GLY A 245 -7.25 7.06 -0.04
CA GLY A 245 -8.44 7.86 -0.33
C GLY A 245 -8.55 9.14 0.48
N ARG A 246 -7.71 9.35 1.50
CA ARG A 246 -7.71 10.58 2.30
C ARG A 246 -6.59 11.54 1.86
N PRO A 247 -6.84 12.86 1.89
CA PRO A 247 -5.78 13.85 1.73
C PRO A 247 -4.82 13.86 2.93
N SER A 248 -3.54 14.17 2.67
CA SER A 248 -2.57 14.45 3.73
C SER A 248 -2.64 15.89 4.23
N SER A 249 -1.94 16.15 5.33
CA SER A 249 -1.75 17.50 5.85
C SER A 249 -1.06 18.43 4.84
N SER A 250 -0.22 17.91 3.94
CA SER A 250 0.42 18.73 2.91
C SER A 250 -0.58 19.23 1.86
N SER A 251 -1.51 18.37 1.42
CA SER A 251 -2.61 18.74 0.53
C SER A 251 -3.55 19.76 1.19
N ILE A 252 -3.80 19.63 2.49
CA ILE A 252 -4.62 20.56 3.26
C ILE A 252 -3.94 21.94 3.37
N ILE A 253 -2.65 21.96 3.71
CA ILE A 253 -1.87 23.19 3.78
C ILE A 253 -1.84 23.88 2.41
N GLN A 254 -1.66 23.11 1.33
CA GLN A 254 -1.66 23.64 -0.02
C GLN A 254 -3.01 24.25 -0.40
N ALA A 255 -4.14 23.58 -0.11
CA ALA A 255 -5.48 24.09 -0.41
C ALA A 255 -5.79 25.40 0.35
N VAL A 256 -5.33 25.53 1.59
CA VAL A 256 -5.43 26.79 2.36
C VAL A 256 -4.45 27.84 1.82
N ALA A 257 -3.30 27.41 1.29
CA ALA A 257 -2.30 28.29 0.72
C ALA A 257 -2.79 28.93 -0.59
N THR A 258 -3.35 28.17 -1.51
CA THR A 258 -3.75 28.63 -2.86
C THR A 258 -5.08 29.38 -2.88
N ARG A 259 -5.49 30.00 -1.77
CA ARG A 259 -6.75 30.73 -1.69
C ARG A 259 -6.83 31.82 -2.77
N ASP A 260 -7.88 31.77 -3.58
CA ASP A 260 -8.32 32.86 -4.49
C ASP A 260 -8.87 34.05 -3.69
#